data_AF-A0A0F7GCY4-F1
#
_entry.id   AF-A0A0F7GCY4-F1
#
_cell.length_a   1.000
_cell.length_b   1.000
_cell.length_c   1.000
_cell.angle_alpha   90.00
_cell.angle_beta   90.00
_cell.angle_gamma   90.00
#
_symmetry.space_group_name_H-M   'P 1'
#
loop_
_entity.id
_entity.type
_entity.pdbx_description
1 polymer ?
#
loop_
_entity_poly.entity_id
_entity_poly.type
_entity_poly.pdbx_seq_one_letter_code
_entity_poly.pdbx_strand_id
1 'polypeptide(L)' 'MTDEREYEIVETKYSPKTVTRLEFLGNFEQAQAKAIALAKGHIGVRYAVFPQNGIVAEYQAYYRTTIKCPKCGEVIPIE' A
#
# COMPACT_ATOMS: atom_id res chain seq x y z
N MET A 1 -1.49 -7.78 -24.97
CA MET A 1 -2.81 -7.79 -24.33
C MET A 1 -2.57 -7.36 -22.89
N THR A 2 -2.76 -6.09 -22.58
CA THR A 2 -2.81 -5.63 -21.19
C THR A 2 -4.11 -6.19 -20.63
N ASP A 3 -3.99 -7.25 -19.83
CA ASP A 3 -5.08 -7.77 -19.03
C ASP A 3 -5.64 -6.58 -18.23
N GLU A 4 -6.82 -6.06 -18.61
CA GLU A 4 -7.53 -5.01 -17.88
C GLU A 4 -8.11 -5.60 -16.58
N ARG A 5 -7.23 -6.17 -15.76
CA ARG A 5 -7.56 -6.60 -14.42
C ARG A 5 -7.71 -5.34 -13.59
N GLU A 6 -8.89 -5.13 -13.04
CA GLU A 6 -9.08 -4.14 -12.01
C GLU A 6 -8.37 -4.63 -10.75
N TYR A 7 -7.67 -3.72 -10.06
CA TYR A 7 -6.98 -4.02 -8.82
C TYR A 7 -7.62 -3.28 -7.65
N GLU A 8 -7.80 -3.98 -6.55
CA GLU A 8 -8.31 -3.46 -5.28
C GLU A 8 -7.15 -3.29 -4.28
N ILE A 9 -7.32 -2.36 -3.33
CA ILE A 9 -6.34 -2.15 -2.25
C ILE A 9 -7.00 -2.49 -0.92
N VAL A 10 -6.32 -3.30 -0.11
CA VAL A 10 -6.73 -3.64 1.25
C VAL A 10 -5.79 -2.97 2.24
N GLU A 11 -6.35 -2.12 3.08
CA GLU A 11 -5.71 -1.54 4.26
C GLU A 11 -5.77 -2.55 5.42
N THR A 12 -4.64 -2.77 6.09
CA THR A 12 -4.55 -3.52 7.35
C THR A 12 -3.85 -2.67 8.40
N LYS A 13 -4.59 -2.26 9.45
CA LYS A 13 -4.01 -1.69 10.68
C LYS A 13 -3.85 -2.82 11.69
N TYR A 14 -2.78 -2.79 12.51
CA TYR A 14 -2.51 -3.86 13.47
C TYR A 14 -2.91 -3.53 14.91
N SER A 15 -3.13 -2.24 15.24
CA SER A 15 -3.42 -1.80 16.62
C SER A 15 -4.44 -0.63 16.64
N PRO A 16 -5.76 -0.90 16.75
CA PRO A 16 -6.41 -2.20 16.75
C PRO A 16 -6.40 -2.87 15.37
N LYS A 17 -6.48 -4.21 15.33
CA LYS A 17 -6.48 -4.96 14.07
C LYS A 17 -7.75 -4.65 13.27
N THR A 18 -7.60 -3.93 12.17
CA THR A 18 -8.70 -3.62 11.24
C THR A 18 -8.25 -3.89 9.82
N VAL A 19 -9.16 -4.47 9.02
CA VAL A 19 -8.93 -4.77 7.60
C VAL A 19 -10.03 -4.08 6.82
N THR A 20 -9.66 -3.17 5.94
CA THR A 20 -10.60 -2.34 5.18
C THR A 20 -10.24 -2.42 3.71
N ARG A 21 -11.20 -2.81 2.86
CA ARG A 21 -11.03 -2.70 1.41
C ARG A 21 -11.30 -1.25 1.00
N LEU A 22 -10.34 -0.64 0.32
CA LEU A 22 -10.48 0.71 -0.21
C LEU A 22 -11.23 0.64 -1.54
N GLU A 23 -12.16 1.57 -1.74
CA GLU A 23 -12.80 1.78 -3.04
C GLU A 23 -11.75 2.38 -3.99
N PHE A 24 -11.09 1.51 -4.74
CA PHE A 24 -10.15 1.87 -5.78
C PHE A 24 -10.33 0.93 -6.98
N LEU A 25 -10.45 1.55 -8.16
CA LEU A 25 -10.53 0.87 -9.44
C LEU A 25 -9.44 1.46 -10.32
N GLY A 26 -8.48 0.62 -10.71
CA GLY A 26 -7.34 1.00 -11.53
C GLY A 26 -6.53 -0.22 -11.93
N ASN A 27 -5.53 -0.01 -12.80
CA ASN A 27 -4.60 -1.07 -13.18
C ASN A 27 -3.54 -1.34 -12.09
N PHE A 28 -2.72 -2.36 -12.28
CA PHE A 28 -1.69 -2.76 -11.32
C PHE A 28 -0.73 -1.62 -10.94
N GLU A 29 -0.22 -0.88 -11.93
CA GLU A 29 0.73 0.22 -11.71
C GLU A 29 0.11 1.34 -10.88
N GLN A 30 -1.14 1.70 -11.17
CA GLN A 30 -1.88 2.71 -10.41
C GLN A 30 -2.17 2.22 -8.99
N ALA A 31 -2.56 0.95 -8.81
CA ALA A 31 -2.81 0.35 -7.50
C ALA A 31 -1.53 0.29 -6.66
N GLN A 32 -0.41 -0.09 -7.26
CA GLN A 32 0.91 -0.13 -6.64
C GLN A 32 1.35 1.27 -6.20
N ALA A 33 1.30 2.25 -7.10
CA ALA A 33 1.68 3.63 -6.79
C ALA A 33 0.82 4.21 -5.66
N LYS A 34 -0.50 3.94 -5.69
CA LYS A 34 -1.43 4.37 -4.63
C LYS A 34 -1.15 3.67 -3.30
N ALA A 35 -0.89 2.38 -3.30
CA ALA A 35 -0.52 1.63 -2.09
C ALA A 35 0.77 2.17 -1.45
N ILE A 36 1.79 2.50 -2.26
CA ILE A 36 3.03 3.14 -1.78
C ILE A 36 2.75 4.51 -1.16
N ALA A 37 1.99 5.36 -1.86
CA ALA A 37 1.67 6.70 -1.36
C ALA A 37 0.90 6.63 -0.03
N LEU A 38 -0.07 5.73 0.08
CA LEU A 38 -0.83 5.48 1.31
C LEU A 38 0.06 4.95 2.44
N ALA A 39 0.92 3.98 2.15
CA ALA A 39 1.83 3.41 3.15
C ALA A 39 2.83 4.45 3.67
N LYS A 40 3.35 5.33 2.80
CA LYS A 40 4.25 6.42 3.20
C LYS A 40 3.55 7.44 4.11
N GLY A 41 2.26 7.69 3.88
CA GLY A 41 1.45 8.58 4.70
C GLY A 41 0.98 7.96 6.03
N HIS A 42 0.89 6.64 6.11
CA HIS A 42 0.36 5.90 7.26
C HIS A 42 1.33 4.83 7.76
N ILE A 43 2.38 5.28 8.44
CA ILE A 43 3.37 4.41 9.09
C ILE A 43 2.69 3.45 10.07
N GLY A 44 3.06 2.18 10.02
CA GLY A 44 2.44 1.13 10.82
C GLY A 44 1.14 0.56 10.23
N VAL A 45 0.74 1.00 9.03
CA VAL A 45 -0.40 0.46 8.27
C VAL A 45 0.08 -0.23 7.00
N ARG A 46 -0.38 -1.46 6.76
CA ARG A 46 -0.05 -2.22 5.53
C ARG A 46 -1.12 -1.98 4.48
N TYR A 47 -0.70 -1.73 3.25
CA TYR A 47 -1.56 -1.66 2.08
C TYR A 47 -1.19 -2.78 1.11
N ALA A 48 -2.12 -3.70 0.84
CA ALA A 48 -1.92 -4.82 -0.05
C ALA A 48 -2.80 -4.67 -1.31
N VAL A 49 -2.25 -4.97 -2.47
CA VAL A 49 -2.89 -4.86 -3.78
C VAL A 49 -3.30 -6.25 -4.24
N PHE A 50 -4.58 -6.41 -4.54
CA PHE A 50 -5.16 -7.66 -5.02
C PHE A 50 -5.76 -7.43 -6.41
N PRO A 51 -5.65 -8.36 -7.36
CA PRO A 51 -6.53 -8.34 -8.51
C PRO A 51 -7.97 -8.52 -8.02
N GLN A 52 -8.93 -7.92 -8.71
CA GLN A 52 -10.35 -8.02 -8.35
C GLN A 52 -10.78 -9.50 -8.30
N ASN A 53 -11.46 -9.89 -7.22
CA ASN A 53 -11.79 -11.28 -6.89
C ASN A 53 -10.58 -12.22 -6.65
N GLY A 54 -9.37 -11.66 -6.59
CA GLY A 54 -8.15 -12.37 -6.24
C GLY A 54 -8.06 -12.67 -4.74
N ILE A 55 -7.49 -13.83 -4.43
CA ILE A 55 -7.25 -14.27 -3.04
C ILE A 55 -5.80 -13.95 -2.62
N VAL A 56 -4.90 -13.76 -3.58
CA VAL A 56 -3.47 -13.53 -3.37
C VAL A 56 -3.16 -12.07 -3.67
N ALA A 57 -2.44 -11.41 -2.76
CA ALA A 57 -1.92 -10.08 -3.00
C ALA A 57 -0.76 -10.17 -3.99
N GLU A 58 -0.80 -9.38 -5.06
CA GLU A 58 0.30 -9.28 -6.02
C GLU A 58 1.36 -8.26 -5.57
N TYR A 59 1.00 -7.33 -4.69
CA TYR A 59 1.92 -6.37 -4.11
C TYR A 59 1.51 -5.97 -2.69
N GLN A 60 2.49 -5.59 -1.86
CA GLN A 60 2.25 -5.02 -0.55
C GLN A 60 3.25 -3.91 -0.23
N ALA A 61 2.77 -2.83 0.38
CA ALA A 61 3.59 -1.77 0.93
C ALA A 61 3.31 -1.66 2.44
N TYR A 62 4.38 -1.64 3.23
CA TYR A 62 4.28 -1.53 4.69
C TYR A 62 5.54 -0.87 5.25
N TYR A 63 5.41 0.37 5.71
CA TYR A 63 6.51 1.07 6.38
C TYR A 63 6.28 1.02 7.89
N ARG A 64 7.22 0.44 8.63
CA ARG A 64 7.13 0.27 10.09
C ARG A 64 7.51 1.50 10.87
N THR A 65 8.44 2.28 10.31
CA THR A 65 9.03 3.44 10.98
C THR A 65 9.48 4.47 9.96
N THR A 66 9.93 5.62 10.45
CA THR A 66 10.55 6.67 9.65
C THR A 66 11.93 7.00 10.19
N ILE A 67 12.88 7.22 9.30
CA ILE A 67 14.18 7.80 9.65
C ILE A 67 14.26 9.23 9.14
N LYS A 68 14.92 10.12 9.89
CA LYS A 68 15.29 11.44 9.38
C LYS A 68 16.64 11.33 8.68
N CYS A 69 16.70 11.69 7.40
CA CYS A 69 17.94 11.71 6.64
C CYS A 69 18.90 12.74 7.27
N PRO A 70 20.11 12.33 7.69
CA PRO A 70 21.04 13.23 8.36
C PRO A 70 21.62 14.29 7.41
N LYS A 71 21.54 14.08 6.09
CA LYS A 71 22.15 14.97 5.09
C LYS A 71 21.18 16.04 4.56
N CYS A 72 19.92 15.69 4.31
CA CYS A 72 18.91 16.62 3.77
C CYS A 72 17.76 16.92 4.75
N GLY A 73 17.67 16.21 5.88
CA GLY A 73 16.62 16.41 6.87
C GLY A 73 15.26 15.79 6.51
N GLU A 74 15.13 15.18 5.34
CA GLU A 74 13.91 14.53 4.85
C GLU A 74 13.53 13.32 5.71
N VAL A 75 12.23 13.12 5.94
CA VAL A 75 11.70 11.96 6.69
C VAL A 75 11.41 10.83 5.70
N ILE A 76 12.14 9.74 5.80
CA ILE A 76 12.07 8.60 4.89
C ILE A 76 11.41 7.42 5.60
N PRO A 77 10.27 6.90 5.11
CA PRO A 77 9.67 5.67 5.60
C PRO A 77 10.56 4.45 5.32
N ILE A 78 10.69 3.54 6.29
CA ILE A 78 11.46 2.28 6.19
C ILE A 78 10.52 1.09 6.39
N GLU A 79 10.65 0.08 5.52
CA GLU A 79 9.89 -1.19 5.54
C GLU A 79 10.33 -2.16 6.65
#